data_AF-A0A2A2TDF3-F1
#
_entry.id   AF-A0A2A2TDF3-F1
#
_cell.length_a   1.000
_cell.length_b   1.000
_cell.length_c   1.000
_cell.angle_alpha   90.00
_cell.angle_beta   90.00
_cell.angle_gamma   90.00
#
_symmetry.space_group_name_H-M   'P 1'
#
loop_
_entity.id
_entity.type
_entity.pdbx_description
1 polymer ?
#
loop_
_entity_poly.entity_id
_entity_poly.type
_entity_poly.pdbx_seq_one_letter_code
_entity_poly.pdbx_strand_id
1 'polypeptide(L)'
;MNSVISDNHIKALKQIIPIFHQNNITYRITGGLAGNLYGSQWLLHDIDIEVAQKDMNKIEDLFQEYIAIALMRLVDDEFDLRIMTLEIEHIDVEINQAEEAFVFHNDLAVPLNHDLSIFNLIIFEKLELRVQPLDEIIKDKELIGRKKDLVDLRQLQENF
;
A
#
# COMPACT_ATOMS: atom_id res chain seq x y z
N MET A 1 4.56 -9.58 -19.15
CA MET A 1 3.39 -9.19 -18.34
C MET A 1 3.53 -9.91 -17.02
N ASN A 2 3.54 -9.17 -15.90
CA ASN A 2 3.58 -9.76 -14.57
C ASN A 2 2.21 -10.44 -14.39
N SER A 3 2.15 -11.76 -14.50
CA SER A 3 0.88 -12.51 -14.56
C SER A 3 0.04 -12.41 -13.28
N VAL A 4 0.60 -11.79 -12.25
CA VAL A 4 0.03 -11.65 -10.91
C VAL A 4 -0.70 -10.33 -10.69
N ILE A 5 -0.45 -9.31 -11.54
CA ILE A 5 -1.18 -8.04 -11.53
C ILE A 5 -2.22 -8.09 -12.64
N SER A 6 -3.50 -8.17 -12.29
CA SER A 6 -4.58 -8.27 -13.28
C SER A 6 -4.88 -6.94 -13.98
N ASP A 7 -5.59 -6.99 -15.10
CA ASP A 7 -6.06 -5.80 -15.82
C ASP A 7 -6.92 -4.88 -14.93
N ASN A 8 -7.69 -5.45 -13.99
CA ASN A 8 -8.51 -4.66 -13.07
C ASN A 8 -7.65 -3.86 -12.08
N HIS A 9 -6.56 -4.44 -11.56
CA HIS A 9 -5.60 -3.69 -10.74
C HIS A 9 -5.00 -2.52 -11.53
N ILE A 10 -4.63 -2.76 -12.79
CA ILE A 10 -4.07 -1.71 -13.66
C ILE A 10 -5.08 -0.59 -13.90
N LYS A 11 -6.35 -0.92 -14.14
CA LYS A 11 -7.41 0.09 -14.30
C LYS A 11 -7.67 0.87 -13.02
N ALA A 12 -7.73 0.20 -11.87
CA ALA A 12 -7.88 0.85 -10.57
C ALA A 12 -6.75 1.86 -10.32
N LEU A 13 -5.49 1.48 -10.55
CA LEU A 13 -4.34 2.41 -10.46
C LEU A 13 -4.48 3.59 -11.44
N LYS A 14 -4.88 3.33 -12.69
CA LYS A 14 -5.08 4.39 -13.70
C LYS A 14 -6.21 5.35 -13.33
N GLN A 15 -7.11 4.96 -12.44
CA GLN A 15 -8.17 5.82 -11.91
C GLN A 15 -7.69 6.62 -10.68
N ILE A 16 -7.03 5.97 -9.72
CA ILE A 16 -6.65 6.60 -8.44
C ILE A 16 -5.48 7.56 -8.60
N ILE A 17 -4.40 7.12 -9.25
CA ILE A 17 -3.13 7.85 -9.26
C ILE A 17 -3.25 9.25 -9.86
N PRO A 18 -3.95 9.45 -10.99
CA PRO A 18 -4.17 10.80 -11.52
C PRO A 18 -4.93 11.72 -10.55
N ILE A 19 -5.92 11.20 -9.81
CA ILE A 19 -6.68 11.97 -8.83
C ILE A 19 -5.76 12.39 -7.68
N PHE A 20 -4.91 11.50 -7.20
CA PHE A 20 -3.92 11.81 -6.16
C PHE A 20 -2.96 12.91 -6.61
N HIS A 21 -2.42 12.81 -7.83
CA HIS A 21 -1.54 13.83 -8.41
C HIS A 21 -2.24 15.18 -8.56
N GLN A 22 -3.45 15.22 -9.13
CA GLN A 22 -4.23 16.45 -9.31
C GLN A 22 -4.56 17.14 -7.99
N ASN A 23 -4.69 16.38 -6.92
CA ASN A 23 -5.06 16.86 -5.59
C ASN A 23 -3.88 17.06 -4.65
N ASN A 24 -2.64 16.87 -5.11
CA ASN A 24 -1.41 16.93 -4.30
C ASN A 24 -1.45 16.01 -3.07
N ILE A 25 -2.07 14.84 -3.22
CA ILE A 25 -2.09 13.81 -2.17
C ILE A 25 -0.70 13.17 -2.10
N THR A 26 -0.10 13.18 -0.91
CA THR A 26 1.17 12.47 -0.69
C THR A 26 0.87 11.01 -0.38
N TYR A 27 1.46 10.10 -1.15
CA TYR A 27 1.18 8.67 -1.02
C TYR A 27 2.40 7.80 -1.29
N ARG A 28 2.33 6.53 -0.86
CA ARG A 28 3.19 5.43 -1.29
C ARG A 28 2.36 4.16 -1.52
N ILE A 29 2.63 3.45 -2.61
CA ILE A 29 2.19 2.07 -2.79
C ILE A 29 2.98 1.19 -1.81
N THR A 30 2.28 0.36 -1.04
CA THR A 30 2.87 -0.58 -0.07
C THR A 30 2.37 -2.02 -0.34
N GLY A 31 2.60 -2.93 0.61
CA GLY A 31 1.99 -4.25 0.65
C GLY A 31 2.32 -5.15 -0.55
N GLY A 32 1.32 -5.89 -1.03
CA GLY A 32 1.51 -6.91 -2.06
C GLY A 32 1.99 -6.31 -3.38
N LEU A 33 1.33 -5.24 -3.83
CA LEU A 33 1.64 -4.58 -5.09
C LEU A 33 3.07 -4.01 -5.10
N ALA A 34 3.51 -3.41 -3.99
CA ALA A 34 4.89 -2.91 -3.88
C ALA A 34 5.92 -4.04 -4.08
N GLY A 35 5.71 -5.19 -3.43
CA GLY A 35 6.54 -6.38 -3.65
C GLY A 35 6.54 -6.85 -5.11
N ASN A 36 5.37 -6.87 -5.76
CA ASN A 36 5.27 -7.27 -7.17
C ASN A 36 5.97 -6.30 -8.12
N LEU A 37 5.96 -5.00 -7.80
CA LEU A 37 6.68 -3.97 -8.55
C LEU A 37 8.21 -4.12 -8.45
N TYR A 38 8.71 -4.69 -7.35
CA TYR A 38 10.11 -5.12 -7.22
C TYR A 38 10.41 -6.49 -7.84
N GLY A 39 9.40 -7.22 -8.29
CA GLY A 39 9.54 -8.48 -9.03
C GLY A 39 9.00 -9.72 -8.32
N SER A 40 8.43 -9.61 -7.12
CA SER A 40 7.79 -10.76 -6.47
C SER A 40 6.63 -11.29 -7.31
N GLN A 41 6.34 -12.59 -7.19
CA GLN A 41 5.29 -13.28 -7.95
C GLN A 41 4.11 -13.69 -7.06
N TRP A 42 3.84 -12.92 -6.00
CA TRP A 42 2.68 -13.15 -5.15
C TRP A 42 1.41 -12.83 -5.91
N LEU A 43 0.39 -13.67 -5.75
CA LEU A 43 -0.95 -13.36 -6.24
C LEU A 43 -1.44 -12.08 -5.57
N LEU A 44 -1.77 -11.07 -6.36
CA LEU A 44 -2.26 -9.81 -5.86
C LEU A 44 -3.78 -9.87 -5.67
N HIS A 45 -4.24 -9.45 -4.49
CA HIS A 45 -5.65 -9.49 -4.10
C HIS A 45 -6.27 -8.09 -4.07
N ASP A 46 -5.49 -7.12 -3.61
CA ASP A 46 -5.85 -5.76 -3.28
C ASP A 46 -4.75 -4.78 -3.69
N ILE A 47 -5.01 -3.49 -3.47
CA ILE A 47 -4.02 -2.41 -3.64
C ILE A 47 -3.89 -1.66 -2.32
N ASP A 48 -2.73 -1.79 -1.68
CA ASP A 48 -2.41 -1.05 -0.47
C ASP A 48 -1.74 0.30 -0.80
N ILE A 49 -2.31 1.40 -0.29
CA ILE A 49 -1.75 2.74 -0.44
C ILE A 49 -1.70 3.46 0.91
N GLU A 50 -0.50 3.88 1.28
CA GLU A 50 -0.30 4.75 2.44
C GLU A 50 -0.43 6.21 2.02
N VAL A 51 -1.08 7.01 2.84
CA VAL A 51 -1.25 8.46 2.64
C VAL A 51 -1.04 9.23 3.93
N ALA A 52 -0.85 10.54 3.81
CA ALA A 52 -0.75 11.40 4.99
C ALA A 52 -2.11 11.49 5.70
N GLN A 53 -2.14 11.41 7.04
CA GLN A 53 -3.36 11.46 7.85
C GLN A 53 -4.23 12.69 7.54
N LYS A 54 -3.60 13.83 7.26
CA LYS A 54 -4.28 15.07 6.88
C LYS A 54 -5.11 14.96 5.59
N ASP A 55 -4.77 14.02 4.72
CA ASP A 55 -5.37 13.82 3.40
C ASP A 55 -6.52 12.79 3.43
N MET A 56 -6.69 12.04 4.53
CA MET A 56 -7.69 10.95 4.63
C MET A 56 -9.12 11.43 4.36
N ASN A 57 -9.59 12.48 5.05
CA ASN A 57 -10.94 13.00 4.83
C ASN A 57 -11.14 13.53 3.40
N LYS A 58 -10.09 14.13 2.82
CA LYS A 58 -10.13 14.63 1.44
C LYS A 58 -10.27 13.47 0.44
N ILE A 59 -9.59 12.36 0.69
CA ILE A 59 -9.71 11.17 -0.16
C ILE A 59 -11.11 10.56 0.00
N GLU A 60 -11.65 10.47 1.21
CA GLU A 60 -13.02 10.01 1.43
C GLU A 60 -14.03 10.84 0.63
N ASP A 61 -13.91 12.17 0.63
CA ASP A 61 -14.74 13.07 -0.18
C ASP A 61 -14.55 12.86 -1.70
N LEU A 62 -13.31 12.71 -2.17
CA LEU A 62 -12.99 12.53 -3.60
C LEU A 62 -13.49 11.21 -4.17
N PHE A 63 -13.57 10.16 -3.34
CA PHE A 63 -13.91 8.80 -3.74
C PHE A 63 -15.22 8.31 -3.12
N GLN A 64 -16.11 9.23 -2.71
CA GLN A 64 -17.36 8.90 -2.01
C GLN A 64 -18.19 7.80 -2.70
N GLU A 65 -18.22 7.78 -4.04
CA GLU A 65 -18.95 6.78 -4.83
C GLU A 65 -18.33 5.38 -4.83
N TYR A 66 -17.06 5.26 -4.41
CA TYR A 66 -16.29 4.02 -4.39
C TYR A 66 -16.10 3.46 -2.97
N ILE A 67 -16.58 4.15 -1.93
CA ILE A 67 -16.40 3.72 -0.54
C ILE A 67 -17.13 2.39 -0.29
N ALA A 68 -16.37 1.32 -0.09
CA ALA A 68 -16.87 0.02 0.37
C ALA A 68 -16.89 -0.03 1.90
N ILE A 69 -15.85 0.50 2.54
CA ILE A 69 -15.75 0.67 4.00
C ILE A 69 -15.32 2.11 4.28
N ALA A 70 -16.18 2.84 5.00
CA ALA A 70 -15.93 4.23 5.38
C ALA A 70 -14.72 4.38 6.31
N LEU A 71 -14.14 5.58 6.37
CA LEU A 71 -12.95 5.85 7.16
C LEU A 71 -13.17 5.49 8.64
N MET A 72 -12.37 4.56 9.14
CA MET A 72 -12.43 4.10 10.52
C MET A 72 -11.03 3.89 11.12
N ARG A 73 -10.98 3.66 12.43
CA ARG A 73 -9.81 3.10 13.09
C ARG A 73 -9.98 1.58 13.13
N LEU A 74 -9.06 0.86 12.52
CA LEU A 74 -8.94 -0.59 12.60
C LEU A 74 -8.00 -0.91 13.76
N VAL A 75 -8.44 -1.81 14.65
CA VAL A 75 -7.59 -2.45 15.66
C VAL A 75 -7.89 -3.93 15.61
N ASP A 76 -6.95 -4.72 15.09
CA ASP A 76 -7.05 -6.17 15.00
C ASP A 76 -5.78 -6.84 15.56
N ASP A 77 -5.61 -8.14 15.28
CA ASP A 77 -4.46 -8.91 15.76
C ASP A 77 -3.13 -8.49 15.08
N GLU A 78 -3.18 -7.83 13.91
CA GLU A 78 -2.00 -7.41 13.16
C GLU A 78 -1.73 -5.90 13.29
N PHE A 79 -2.75 -5.04 13.29
CA PHE A 79 -2.61 -3.60 13.13
C PHE A 79 -3.47 -2.74 14.06
N ASP A 80 -2.97 -1.53 14.34
CA ASP A 80 -3.75 -0.39 14.85
C ASP A 80 -3.46 0.82 13.96
N LEU A 81 -4.43 1.19 13.11
CA LEU A 81 -4.28 2.26 12.13
C LEU A 81 -5.63 2.82 11.68
N ARG A 82 -5.62 3.94 10.96
CA ARG A 82 -6.83 4.44 10.26
C ARG A 82 -6.80 4.01 8.81
N ILE A 83 -7.94 3.50 8.37
CA ILE A 83 -8.12 2.88 7.06
C ILE A 83 -9.50 3.19 6.51
N MET A 84 -9.60 3.22 5.18
CA MET A 84 -10.84 3.05 4.43
C MET A 84 -10.59 2.09 3.27
N THR A 85 -11.64 1.45 2.78
CA THR A 85 -11.57 0.57 1.63
C THR A 85 -12.44 1.13 0.52
N LEU A 86 -11.85 1.27 -0.66
CA LEU A 86 -12.56 1.59 -1.89
C LEU A 86 -12.73 0.31 -2.72
N GLU A 87 -13.88 0.11 -3.37
CA GLU A 87 -14.01 -0.89 -4.43
C GLU A 87 -13.90 -0.18 -5.78
N ILE A 88 -12.82 -0.43 -6.53
CA ILE A 88 -12.61 0.14 -7.87
C ILE A 88 -12.27 -1.00 -8.83
N GLU A 89 -13.04 -1.13 -9.91
CA GLU A 89 -12.87 -2.22 -10.89
C GLU A 89 -12.93 -3.62 -10.25
N HIS A 90 -13.75 -3.79 -9.21
CA HIS A 90 -13.88 -5.01 -8.41
C HIS A 90 -12.59 -5.42 -7.67
N ILE A 91 -11.70 -4.46 -7.41
CA ILE A 91 -10.51 -4.63 -6.59
C ILE A 91 -10.66 -3.75 -5.36
N ASP A 92 -10.37 -4.33 -4.20
CA ASP A 92 -10.27 -3.57 -2.96
C ASP A 92 -8.99 -2.73 -2.98
N VAL A 93 -9.15 -1.44 -2.71
CA VAL A 93 -8.06 -0.50 -2.55
C VAL A 93 -8.09 0.00 -1.13
N GLU A 94 -7.11 -0.41 -0.34
CA GLU A 94 -6.96 -0.04 1.05
C GLU A 94 -6.14 1.23 1.16
N ILE A 95 -6.75 2.29 1.70
CA ILE A 95 -6.10 3.57 1.93
C ILE A 95 -5.82 3.71 3.42
N ASN A 96 -4.55 3.68 3.79
CA ASN A 96 -4.07 3.63 5.16
C ASN A 96 -3.35 4.93 5.52
N GLN A 97 -3.51 5.44 6.74
CA GLN A 97 -2.65 6.52 7.21
C GLN A 97 -1.23 6.01 7.50
N ALA A 98 -0.20 6.79 7.16
CA ALA A 98 1.19 6.45 7.48
C ALA A 98 1.56 6.85 8.92
N GLU A 99 1.06 8.00 9.38
CA GLU A 99 1.27 8.50 10.73
C GLU A 99 0.44 7.70 11.75
N GLU A 100 0.97 7.52 12.96
CA GLU A 100 0.26 6.82 14.05
C GLU A 100 -0.29 5.44 13.64
N ALA A 101 0.42 4.75 12.75
CA ALA A 101 0.13 3.36 12.37
C ALA A 101 1.07 2.40 13.12
N PHE A 102 0.50 1.32 13.65
CA PHE A 102 1.20 0.34 14.46
C PHE A 102 0.95 -1.06 13.94
N VAL A 103 1.97 -1.90 14.07
CA VAL A 103 1.86 -3.35 13.94
C VAL A 103 1.96 -3.98 15.32
N PHE A 104 1.16 -4.99 15.60
CA PHE A 104 1.30 -5.79 16.82
C PHE A 104 2.34 -6.89 16.62
N HIS A 105 3.40 -6.86 17.43
CA HIS A 105 4.46 -7.86 17.43
C HIS A 105 4.66 -8.40 18.86
N ASN A 106 4.35 -9.67 19.09
CA ASN A 106 4.37 -10.31 20.42
C ASN A 106 3.59 -9.50 21.47
N ASP A 107 2.33 -9.16 21.17
CA ASP A 107 1.43 -8.37 22.03
C ASP A 107 1.88 -6.92 22.32
N LEU A 108 2.89 -6.42 21.62
CA LEU A 108 3.36 -5.04 21.72
C LEU A 108 3.04 -4.27 20.45
N ALA A 109 2.45 -3.09 20.62
CA ALA A 109 2.27 -2.15 19.52
C ALA A 109 3.63 -1.54 19.14
N VAL A 110 4.08 -1.81 17.92
CA VAL A 110 5.32 -1.27 17.34
C VAL A 110 4.94 -0.25 16.26
N PRO A 111 5.37 1.01 16.37
CA PRO A 111 5.06 2.02 15.35
C PRO A 111 5.82 1.74 14.05
N LEU A 112 5.12 1.85 12.92
CA LEU A 112 5.72 1.71 11.59
C LEU A 112 6.66 2.89 11.25
N ASN A 113 6.28 4.12 11.65
CA ASN A 113 7.06 5.35 11.44
C ASN A 113 7.47 5.60 9.98
N HIS A 114 6.53 5.37 9.07
CA HIS A 114 6.73 5.53 7.64
C HIS A 114 6.83 7.00 7.23
N ASP A 115 7.95 7.36 6.60
CA ASP A 115 8.14 8.68 6.00
C ASP A 115 7.74 8.64 4.52
N LEU A 116 6.56 9.19 4.22
CA LEU A 116 6.02 9.24 2.87
C LEU A 116 6.90 10.03 1.86
N SER A 117 7.85 10.84 2.34
CA SER A 117 8.81 11.54 1.48
C SER A 117 9.94 10.62 0.96
N ILE A 118 10.14 9.47 1.61
CA ILE A 118 11.10 8.44 1.20
C ILE A 118 10.36 7.39 0.38
N PHE A 119 10.63 7.37 -0.93
CA PHE A 119 10.03 6.44 -1.87
C PHE A 119 10.97 6.16 -3.03
N ASN A 120 10.73 5.04 -3.71
CA ASN A 120 11.29 4.75 -5.01
C ASN A 120 10.26 5.07 -6.10
N LEU A 121 10.72 5.71 -7.18
CA LEU A 121 9.87 5.98 -8.33
C LEU A 121 9.93 4.79 -9.30
N ILE A 122 8.80 4.12 -9.51
CA ILE A 122 8.68 3.00 -10.45
C ILE A 122 7.70 3.36 -11.55
N ILE A 123 8.12 3.18 -12.80
CA ILE A 123 7.24 3.34 -13.98
C ILE A 123 6.56 2.01 -14.27
N PHE A 124 5.24 1.97 -14.10
CA PHE A 124 4.42 0.79 -14.39
C PHE A 124 3.19 1.19 -15.19
N GLU A 125 2.95 0.54 -16.34
CA GLU A 125 1.77 0.81 -17.17
C GLU A 125 1.57 2.30 -17.54
N LYS A 126 2.70 3.00 -17.73
CA LYS A 126 2.80 4.46 -17.99
C LYS A 126 2.40 5.36 -16.82
N LEU A 127 2.24 4.81 -15.61
CA LEU A 127 2.07 5.56 -14.38
C LEU A 127 3.42 5.71 -13.67
N GLU A 128 3.64 6.89 -13.09
CA GLU A 128 4.72 7.14 -12.15
C GLU A 128 4.23 6.83 -10.74
N LEU A 129 4.66 5.68 -10.20
CA LEU A 129 4.25 5.21 -8.88
C LEU A 129 5.33 5.54 -7.85
N ARG A 130 4.90 6.14 -6.74
CA ARG A 130 5.73 6.26 -5.53
C ARG A 130 5.57 4.98 -4.74
N VAL A 131 6.62 4.21 -4.60
CA VAL A 131 6.59 2.87 -3.98
C VAL A 131 7.43 2.89 -2.71
N GLN A 132 6.93 2.25 -1.65
CA GLN A 132 7.68 2.04 -0.42
C GLN A 132 9.04 1.38 -0.73
N PRO A 133 10.17 1.85 -0.16
CA PRO A 133 11.47 1.22 -0.38
C PRO A 133 11.47 -0.26 -0.03
N LEU A 134 12.15 -1.09 -0.84
CA LEU A 134 12.22 -2.53 -0.65
C LEU A 134 12.70 -2.93 0.76
N ASP A 135 13.69 -2.23 1.31
CA ASP A 135 14.20 -2.48 2.65
C ASP A 135 13.14 -2.22 3.74
N GLU A 136 12.27 -1.22 3.56
CA GLU A 136 11.15 -0.96 4.47
C GLU A 136 10.11 -2.08 4.36
N ILE A 137 9.77 -2.52 3.14
CA ILE A 137 8.84 -3.66 2.94
C ILE A 137 9.38 -4.92 3.63
N ILE A 138 10.68 -5.21 3.51
CA ILE A 138 11.31 -6.36 4.19
C ILE A 138 11.17 -6.21 5.70
N LYS A 139 11.48 -5.03 6.25
CA LYS A 139 11.38 -4.75 7.70
C LYS A 139 9.94 -4.93 8.21
N ASP A 140 8.94 -4.45 7.48
CA ASP A 140 7.54 -4.60 7.87
C ASP A 140 7.13 -6.07 7.89
N LYS A 141 7.51 -6.83 6.85
CA LYS A 141 7.22 -8.26 6.76
C LYS A 141 7.94 -9.07 7.84
N GLU A 142 9.11 -8.62 8.30
CA GLU A 142 9.82 -9.18 9.46
C GLU A 142 9.03 -8.95 10.75
N LEU A 143 8.50 -7.75 10.97
CA LEU A 143 7.70 -7.41 12.14
C LEU A 143 6.37 -8.19 12.16
N ILE A 144 5.67 -8.26 11.02
CA ILE A 144 4.41 -9.01 10.89
C ILE A 144 4.65 -10.53 10.97
N GLY A 145 5.85 -11.00 10.63
CA GLY A 145 6.19 -12.43 10.66
C GLY A 145 5.80 -13.19 9.39
N ARG A 146 5.67 -12.52 8.24
CA ARG A 146 5.37 -13.12 6.93
C ARG A 146 6.60 -13.80 6.32
N LYS A 147 7.03 -14.91 6.93
CA LYS A 147 8.30 -15.61 6.60
C LYS A 147 8.46 -16.04 5.15
N LYS A 148 7.37 -16.38 4.45
CA LYS A 148 7.42 -16.77 3.03
C LYS A 148 7.78 -15.58 2.16
N ASP A 149 7.10 -14.47 2.35
CA ASP A 149 7.34 -13.20 1.65
C ASP A 149 8.81 -12.77 1.79
N LEU A 150 9.39 -12.92 2.99
CA LEU A 150 10.79 -12.54 3.25
C LEU A 150 11.82 -13.31 2.42
N VAL A 151 11.57 -14.58 2.12
CA VAL A 151 12.50 -15.38 1.29
C VAL A 151 12.55 -14.79 -0.11
N ASP A 152 11.40 -14.45 -0.68
CA ASP A 152 11.30 -13.90 -2.02
C ASP A 152 11.89 -12.48 -2.07
N LEU A 153 11.52 -11.61 -1.12
CA LEU A 153 12.01 -10.23 -1.11
C LEU A 153 13.53 -10.12 -0.95
N ARG A 154 14.13 -10.95 -0.10
CA ARG A 154 15.59 -10.94 0.11
C ARG A 154 16.36 -11.38 -1.15
N GLN A 155 15.79 -12.27 -1.96
CA GLN A 155 16.38 -12.61 -3.27
C GLN A 155 16.31 -11.43 -4.24
N LEU A 156 15.29 -10.58 -4.15
CA LEU A 156 15.18 -9.38 -4.99
C LEU A 156 16.19 -8.30 -4.58
N GLN A 157 16.48 -8.17 -3.27
CA GLN A 157 17.45 -7.21 -2.74
C GLN A 157 18.87 -7.45 -3.28
N GLU A 158 19.26 -8.69 -3.56
CA GLU A 158 20.56 -9.02 -4.16
C GLU A 158 20.70 -8.57 -5.63
N ASN A 159 19.58 -8.19 -6.27
CA ASN A 159 19.49 -7.88 -7.70
C ASN A 159 19.14 -6.41 -8.00
N PHE A 160 19.02 -5.55 -6.97
CA PHE A 160 18.68 -4.13 -7.07
C PHE A 160 19.80 -3.21 -6.59
#